data_AF-A0A919PG34-F1
#
_entry.id   AF-A0A919PG34-F1
#
_cell.length_a   1.000
_cell.length_b   1.000
_cell.length_c   1.000
_cell.angle_alpha   90.00
_cell.angle_beta   90.00
_cell.angle_gamma   90.00
#
_symmetry.space_group_name_H-M   'P 1'
#
loop_
_entity.id
_entity.type
_entity.pdbx_description
1 polymer ?
#
loop_
_entity_poly.entity_id
_entity_poly.type
_entity_poly.pdbx_seq_one_letter_code
_entity_poly.pdbx_strand_id
1 'polypeptide(L)'
;MTAPGPRRVPRLLVAHAAVAAAVTVLLLVLALQPTEDANIGAGIALLATLPFGLPWTLGLLAAPTSWPGAALVAVAVGAAWLNVGLHALVRARLRRRRATVLTP
;
A
#
# COMPACT_ATOMS: atom_id res chain seq x y z
N MET A 1 -9.34 -24.01 31.43
CA MET A 1 -9.37 -23.69 29.99
C MET A 1 -9.17 -22.19 29.82
N THR A 2 -7.95 -21.75 29.49
CA THR A 2 -7.65 -20.32 29.28
C THR A 2 -8.15 -19.89 27.89
N ALA A 3 -9.09 -18.94 27.87
CA ALA A 3 -9.63 -18.38 26.63
C ALA A 3 -8.50 -17.81 25.74
N PRO A 4 -8.59 -17.91 24.39
CA PRO A 4 -7.61 -17.32 23.51
C PRO A 4 -7.60 -15.80 23.72
N GLY A 5 -6.54 -15.26 24.31
CA GLY A 5 -6.39 -13.83 24.53
C GLY A 5 -6.49 -13.04 23.21
N PRO A 6 -6.94 -11.77 23.26
CA PRO A 6 -7.26 -10.99 22.07
C PRO A 6 -6.05 -10.92 21.14
N ARG A 7 -6.26 -11.37 19.88
CA ARG A 7 -5.25 -11.34 18.82
C ARG A 7 -4.84 -9.89 18.59
N ARG A 8 -3.70 -9.48 19.16
CA ARG A 8 -3.12 -8.16 18.89
C ARG A 8 -2.78 -8.08 17.40
N VAL A 9 -3.58 -7.30 16.68
CA VAL A 9 -3.25 -6.85 15.32
C VAL A 9 -1.95 -6.05 15.46
N PRO A 10 -0.92 -6.36 14.65
CA PRO A 10 0.32 -5.62 14.76
C PRO A 10 0.08 -4.17 14.39
N ARG A 11 0.24 -3.26 15.36
CA ARG A 11 0.03 -1.81 15.21
C ARG A 11 0.71 -1.23 13.97
N LEU A 12 1.88 -1.75 13.62
CA LEU A 12 2.62 -1.36 12.41
C LEU A 12 1.85 -1.65 11.11
N LEU A 13 1.18 -2.80 11.00
CA LEU A 13 0.38 -3.14 9.81
C LEU A 13 -0.83 -2.22 9.69
N VAL A 14 -1.46 -1.91 10.83
CA VAL A 14 -2.60 -0.98 10.89
C VAL A 14 -2.16 0.42 10.50
N ALA A 15 -1.03 0.90 11.04
CA ALA A 15 -0.45 2.19 10.67
C ALA A 15 -0.10 2.24 9.18
N HIS A 16 0.51 1.18 8.65
CA HIS A 16 0.87 1.09 7.23
C HIS A 16 -0.38 1.13 6.33
N ALA A 17 -1.42 0.36 6.67
CA ALA A 17 -2.69 0.37 5.95
C ALA A 17 -3.41 1.73 6.04
N ALA A 18 -3.38 2.37 7.22
CA ALA A 18 -3.98 3.69 7.43
C ALA A 18 -3.28 4.77 6.59
N VAL A 19 -1.94 4.76 6.55
CA VAL A 19 -1.18 5.69 5.71
C VAL A 19 -1.41 5.41 4.23
N ALA A 20 -1.43 4.13 3.80
CA ALA A 20 -1.75 3.78 2.42
C ALA A 20 -3.16 4.26 2.02
N ALA A 21 -4.14 4.16 2.92
CA ALA A 21 -5.49 4.66 2.70
C ALA A 21 -5.52 6.20 2.59
N ALA A 22 -4.84 6.92 3.48
CA ALA A 22 -4.77 8.38 3.44
C ALA A 22 -4.13 8.89 2.13
N VAL A 23 -3.04 8.25 1.69
CA VAL A 23 -2.38 8.59 0.41
C VAL A 23 -3.26 8.23 -0.79
N THR A 24 -3.99 7.10 -0.73
CA THR A 24 -4.95 6.72 -1.78
C THR A 24 -6.04 7.78 -1.94
N VAL A 25 -6.62 8.23 -0.81
CA VAL A 25 -7.65 9.28 -0.82
C VAL A 25 -7.10 10.58 -1.39
N LEU A 26 -5.91 11.00 -0.94
CA LEU A 26 -5.26 12.21 -1.46
C LEU A 26 -5.05 12.14 -2.98
N LEU A 27 -4.52 11.02 -3.48
CA LEU A 27 -4.30 10.82 -4.92
C LEU A 27 -5.61 10.83 -5.71
N LEU A 28 -6.67 10.22 -5.19
CA LEU A 28 -7.98 10.22 -5.84
C LEU A 28 -8.56 11.63 -5.91
N VAL A 29 -8.48 12.39 -4.81
CA VAL A 29 -8.94 13.79 -4.79
C VAL A 29 -8.19 14.61 -5.83
N LEU A 30 -6.86 14.48 -5.89
CA LEU A 30 -6.03 15.21 -6.86
C LEU A 30 -6.30 14.79 -8.30
N ALA A 31 -6.55 13.50 -8.57
CA ALA A 31 -6.87 13.00 -9.90
C ALA A 31 -8.25 13.45 -10.41
N LEU A 32 -9.17 13.79 -9.50
CA LEU A 32 -10.50 14.28 -9.85
C LEU A 32 -10.55 15.81 -10.05
N GLN A 33 -9.49 16.55 -9.72
CA GLN A 33 -9.42 17.98 -9.97
C GLN A 33 -9.07 18.23 -11.45
N PRO A 34 -9.89 18.98 -12.22
CA PRO A 34 -9.52 19.41 -13.55
C PRO A 34 -8.37 20.42 -13.45
N THR A 35 -7.21 20.08 -13.99
CA THR A 35 -6.06 20.97 -14.07
C THR A 35 -5.65 21.12 -15.52
N GLU A 36 -5.59 22.37 -16.01
CA GLU A 36 -5.10 22.66 -17.37
C GLU A 36 -3.56 22.52 -17.46
N ASP A 37 -2.87 22.57 -16.32
CA ASP A 37 -1.41 22.45 -16.19
C ASP A 37 -0.94 21.17 -15.48
N ALA A 38 0.38 20.92 -15.54
CA ALA A 38 1.03 19.82 -14.83
C ALA A 38 0.81 19.92 -13.30
N ASN A 39 0.10 18.93 -12.75
CA ASN A 39 -0.23 18.88 -11.33
C ASN A 39 0.96 18.41 -10.46
N ILE A 40 1.80 19.36 -10.03
CA ILE A 40 2.96 19.13 -9.16
C ILE A 40 2.54 18.44 -7.85
N GLY A 41 1.38 18.81 -7.29
CA GLY A 41 0.84 18.20 -6.07
C GLY A 41 0.57 16.71 -6.25
N ALA A 42 0.00 16.31 -7.40
CA ALA A 42 -0.20 14.90 -7.74
C ALA A 42 1.13 14.16 -7.89
N GLY A 43 2.14 14.80 -8.50
CA GLY A 43 3.49 14.24 -8.59
C GLY A 43 4.14 13.99 -7.23
N ILE A 44 4.05 14.94 -6.30
CA ILE A 44 4.57 14.80 -4.93
C ILE A 44 3.80 13.70 -4.17
N ALA A 45 2.47 13.65 -4.30
CA ALA A 45 1.67 12.59 -3.70
C ALA A 45 2.03 11.20 -4.27
N LEU A 46 2.34 11.10 -5.56
CA LEU A 46 2.83 9.89 -6.20
C LEU A 46 4.21 9.50 -5.65
N LEU A 47 5.11 10.46 -5.45
CA LEU A 47 6.40 10.19 -4.81
C LEU A 47 6.22 9.63 -3.40
N ALA A 48 5.23 10.12 -2.65
CA ALA A 48 4.92 9.56 -1.33
C ALA A 48 4.47 8.09 -1.40
N THR A 49 3.92 7.61 -2.52
CA THR A 49 3.55 6.18 -2.69
C THR A 49 4.73 5.25 -2.93
N LEU A 50 5.89 5.75 -3.37
CA LEU A 50 7.09 4.95 -3.67
C LEU A 50 7.48 3.95 -2.58
N PRO A 51 7.63 4.33 -1.30
CA PRO A 51 8.01 3.39 -0.24
C PRO A 51 6.91 2.37 0.06
N PHE A 52 5.63 2.68 -0.22
CA PHE A 52 4.51 1.78 0.04
C PHE A 52 4.37 0.70 -1.03
N GLY A 53 4.77 0.98 -2.27
CA GLY A 53 4.64 0.06 -3.40
C GLY A 53 5.94 -0.63 -3.81
N LEU A 54 7.04 -0.53 -3.06
CA LEU A 54 8.28 -1.27 -3.38
C LEU A 54 8.05 -2.79 -3.32
N PRO A 55 8.57 -3.57 -4.28
CA PRO A 55 9.43 -3.17 -5.40
C PRO A 55 8.68 -2.68 -6.66
N TRP A 56 7.36 -2.81 -6.71
CA TRP A 56 6.53 -2.49 -7.89
C TRP A 56 6.57 -1.02 -8.32
N THR A 57 7.03 -0.13 -7.45
CA THR A 57 7.22 1.30 -7.77
C THR A 57 8.33 1.56 -8.78
N LEU A 58 9.26 0.63 -9.01
CA LEU A 58 10.18 0.72 -10.15
C LEU A 58 9.46 0.69 -11.50
N GLY A 59 8.38 -0.10 -11.60
CA GLY A 59 7.56 -0.15 -12.82
C GLY A 59 6.81 1.15 -13.08
N LEU A 60 6.44 1.88 -12.03
CA LEU A 60 5.87 3.24 -12.13
C LEU A 60 6.89 4.26 -12.59
N LEU A 61 8.13 4.18 -12.09
CA LEU A 61 9.22 5.06 -12.53
C LEU A 61 9.63 4.79 -13.98
N ALA A 62 9.45 3.55 -14.46
CA ALA A 62 9.68 3.16 -15.85
C ALA A 62 8.43 3.31 -16.74
N ALA A 63 7.32 3.85 -16.21
CA ALA A 63 6.08 3.95 -16.96
C ALA A 63 6.21 4.94 -18.13
N PRO A 64 5.61 4.64 -19.30
CA PRO A 64 5.63 5.57 -20.44
C PRO A 64 4.97 6.90 -20.08
N THR A 65 5.58 8.02 -20.49
CA THR A 65 5.03 9.37 -20.29
C THR A 65 3.71 9.61 -21.04
N SER A 66 3.37 8.74 -21.99
CA SER A 66 2.10 8.74 -22.73
C SER A 66 0.93 8.19 -21.92
N TRP A 67 1.17 7.60 -20.74
CA TRP A 67 0.10 7.06 -19.94
C TRP A 67 -0.77 8.17 -19.34
N PRO A 68 -2.11 8.00 -19.37
CA PRO A 68 -3.00 8.89 -18.64
C PRO A 68 -2.62 8.94 -17.15
N GLY A 69 -2.62 10.13 -16.55
CA GLY A 69 -2.30 10.29 -15.12
C GLY A 69 -3.16 9.40 -14.20
N ALA A 70 -4.43 9.21 -14.56
CA ALA A 70 -5.33 8.30 -13.84
C ALA A 70 -4.85 6.83 -13.86
N ALA A 71 -4.22 6.37 -14.95
CA ALA A 71 -3.65 5.03 -15.03
C ALA A 71 -2.42 4.88 -14.12
N LEU A 72 -1.56 5.91 -14.06
CA LEU A 72 -0.42 5.94 -13.13
C LEU A 72 -0.88 5.92 -11.68
N VAL A 73 -1.91 6.70 -11.34
CA VAL A 73 -2.51 6.69 -9.99
C VAL A 73 -3.09 5.32 -9.64
N ALA A 74 -3.84 4.70 -10.55
CA ALA A 74 -4.41 3.37 -10.32
C ALA A 74 -3.33 2.31 -10.06
N VAL A 75 -2.23 2.35 -10.82
CA VAL A 75 -1.10 1.42 -10.62
C VAL A 75 -0.37 1.70 -9.29
N ALA A 76 -0.15 2.97 -8.93
CA ALA A 76 0.46 3.35 -7.65
C ALA A 76 -0.36 2.88 -6.45
N VAL A 77 -1.68 3.11 -6.48
CA VAL A 77 -2.61 2.64 -5.46
C VAL A 77 -2.60 1.11 -5.40
N GLY A 78 -2.71 0.43 -6.55
CA GLY A 78 -2.68 -1.04 -6.61
C GLY A 78 -1.41 -1.63 -6.03
N ALA A 79 -0.24 -1.07 -6.36
CA ALA A 79 1.06 -1.50 -5.84
C ALA A 79 1.16 -1.34 -4.31
N ALA A 80 0.70 -0.19 -3.77
CA ALA A 80 0.71 0.05 -2.33
C ALA A 80 -0.17 -0.97 -1.57
N TRP A 81 -1.40 -1.21 -2.04
CA TRP A 81 -2.30 -2.18 -1.42
C TRP A 81 -1.83 -3.62 -1.56
N LEU A 82 -1.21 -3.98 -2.70
CA LEU A 82 -0.58 -5.27 -2.88
C LEU A 82 0.51 -5.52 -1.82
N ASN A 83 1.35 -4.52 -1.55
CA ASN A 83 2.41 -4.65 -0.55
C ASN A 83 1.86 -4.82 0.87
N VAL A 84 0.80 -4.07 1.22
CA VAL A 84 0.07 -4.24 2.50
C VAL A 84 -0.47 -5.67 2.62
N GLY A 85 -1.10 -6.18 1.55
CA GLY A 85 -1.65 -7.52 1.49
C GLY A 85 -0.59 -8.61 1.65
N LEU A 86 0.55 -8.46 0.99
CA LEU A 86 1.68 -9.38 1.10
C LEU A 86 2.30 -9.36 2.50
N HIS A 87 2.46 -8.18 3.12
CA HIS A 87 2.91 -8.08 4.52
C HIS A 87 1.96 -8.79 5.48
N ALA A 88 0.65 -8.65 5.27
CA ALA A 88 -0.36 -9.34 6.06
C ALA A 88 -0.28 -10.87 5.86
N LEU A 89 -0.14 -11.33 4.60
CA LEU A 89 -0.03 -12.74 4.25
C LEU A 89 1.24 -13.38 4.83
N VAL A 90 2.40 -12.74 4.69
CA VAL A 90 3.67 -13.20 5.25
C VAL A 90 3.56 -13.33 6.76
N ARG A 91 3.02 -12.31 7.45
CA ARG A 91 2.81 -12.40 8.90
C ARG A 91 1.85 -13.52 9.29
N ALA A 92 0.76 -13.71 8.53
CA ALA A 92 -0.18 -14.80 8.78
C ALA A 92 0.50 -16.17 8.62
N ARG A 93 1.31 -16.36 7.56
CA ARG A 93 2.08 -17.60 7.34
C ARG A 93 3.12 -17.84 8.42
N LEU A 94 3.87 -16.82 8.83
CA LEU A 94 4.86 -16.94 9.91
C LEU A 94 4.20 -17.26 11.26
N ARG A 95 3.03 -16.67 11.56
CA ARG A 95 2.25 -17.01 12.75
C ARG A 95 1.77 -18.47 12.72
N ARG A 96 1.25 -18.93 11.58
CA ARG A 96 0.83 -20.34 11.40
C ARG A 96 2.00 -21.30 11.62
N ARG A 97 3.17 -21.02 11.01
CA ARG A 97 4.39 -21.83 11.19
C ARG A 97 4.86 -21.90 12.64
N ARG A 98 4.85 -20.78 13.36
CA ARG A 98 5.22 -20.76 14.80
C ARG A 98 4.25 -21.57 15.65
N ALA A 99 2.95 -21.51 15.36
CA ALA A 99 1.94 -22.29 16.08
C ALA A 99 2.15 -23.81 15.89
N THR A 100 2.48 -24.25 14.67
CA THR A 100 2.77 -25.67 14.39
C THR A 100 4.08 -26.20 14.98
N VAL A 101 5.07 -25.34 15.23
CA VAL A 101 6.36 -25.74 15.85
C VAL A 101 6.25 -25.85 17.39
N LEU A 102 5.26 -25.20 18.00
CA LEU A 102 5.06 -25.17 19.46
C LEU A 102 4.05 -26.20 19.97
N THR A 103 3.47 -27.02 19.08
CA THR A 103 2.62 -28.16 19.43
C THR A 103 3.41 -29.46 19.19
N PRO A 104 3.93 -30.12 20.25
CA PRO A 104 4.57 -31.43 20.15
C PRO A 104 3.57 -32.54 19.79
#